data_AF-A0AAD9LTB5-F1
#
_entry.id   AF-A0AAD9LTB5-F1
#
_cell.length_a   1.000
_cell.length_b   1.000
_cell.length_c   1.000
_cell.angle_alpha   90.00
_cell.angle_beta   90.00
_cell.angle_gamma   90.00
#
_symmetry.space_group_name_H-M   'P 1'
#
loop_
_entity.id
_entity.type
_entity.pdbx_description
1 polymer ?
#
loop_
_entity_poly.entity_id
_entity_poly.type
_entity_poly.pdbx_seq_one_letter_code
_entity_poly.pdbx_strand_id
1 'polypeptide(L)'
;MMLKSRVTVTCRLRGMRCASSAFTSPNWLEENCGDVPIHPQTQDSEVSEMLRGGHAMQVASAKMLDAKVNKVADFHVVKTYSTAHLEKLKELRDTEEKAVQRIEASVRTKDFRFRPSLLIPAVQLSSFVVGCALSPLGDTISTSYVTGVKMAVSDYYNDQIREIYASKPDQVELKELFKVARDEEQEFVDAHTPDILDPNKGIADPVTTFAKASLKVMIQVAKTV
;
A
#
# COMPACT_ATOMS: atom_id res chain seq x y z
N MET A 1 66.65 11.23 13.11
CA MET A 1 65.58 12.07 12.55
C MET A 1 65.28 11.59 11.14
N MET A 2 64.20 10.83 10.97
CA MET A 2 63.80 10.24 9.69
C MET A 2 62.94 11.22 8.88
N LEU A 3 63.36 11.50 7.64
CA LEU A 3 62.61 12.33 6.69
C LEU A 3 61.37 11.56 6.18
N LYS A 4 60.18 12.10 6.47
CA LYS A 4 58.93 11.76 5.78
C LYS A 4 58.91 12.47 4.43
N SER A 5 58.83 11.72 3.33
CA SER A 5 58.44 12.26 2.03
C SER A 5 57.24 11.49 1.49
N ARG A 6 56.17 12.23 1.21
CA ARG A 6 54.83 11.75 0.85
C ARG A 6 54.84 11.25 -0.60
N VAL A 7 54.34 10.03 -0.83
CA VAL A 7 54.05 9.51 -2.17
C VAL A 7 52.61 9.86 -2.53
N THR A 8 52.45 10.68 -3.56
CA THR A 8 51.17 11.05 -4.16
C THR A 8 50.69 9.90 -5.05
N VAL A 9 49.62 9.22 -4.65
CA VAL A 9 48.96 8.20 -5.49
C VAL A 9 47.86 8.87 -6.29
N THR A 10 48.10 9.10 -7.58
CA THR A 10 47.09 9.47 -8.56
C THR A 10 46.37 8.22 -9.04
N CYS A 11 45.16 7.97 -8.54
CA CYS A 11 44.32 6.89 -9.05
C CYS A 11 43.48 7.40 -10.23
N ARG A 12 43.82 6.90 -11.43
CA ARG A 12 43.06 7.13 -12.67
C ARG A 12 41.65 6.57 -12.55
N LEU A 13 40.67 7.41 -12.90
CA LEU A 13 39.30 7.02 -13.20
C LEU A 13 39.26 5.86 -14.20
N ARG A 14 38.75 4.70 -13.77
CA ARG A 14 38.30 3.64 -14.67
C ARG A 14 36.80 3.47 -14.45
N GLY A 15 36.01 3.96 -15.42
CA GLY A 15 34.58 3.81 -15.42
C GLY A 15 34.19 2.34 -15.36
N MET A 16 33.63 1.92 -14.22
CA MET A 16 32.86 0.70 -14.13
C MET A 16 31.51 1.01 -14.76
N ARG A 17 31.34 0.60 -16.02
CA ARG A 17 30.01 0.41 -16.59
C ARG A 17 29.35 -0.67 -15.72
N CYS A 18 28.28 -0.31 -15.01
CA CYS A 18 27.43 -1.29 -14.35
C CYS A 18 26.98 -2.29 -15.42
N ALA A 19 27.42 -3.54 -15.29
CA ALA A 19 26.78 -4.64 -15.99
C ALA A 19 25.34 -4.64 -15.51
N SER A 20 24.40 -4.44 -16.44
CA SER A 20 22.97 -4.63 -16.17
C SER A 20 22.81 -6.04 -15.62
N SER A 21 22.42 -6.18 -14.36
CA SER A 21 22.01 -7.47 -13.82
C SER A 21 20.86 -7.96 -14.69
N ALA A 22 21.07 -9.03 -15.45
CA ALA A 22 19.96 -9.72 -16.10
C ALA A 22 18.98 -10.11 -14.98
N PHE A 23 17.71 -9.73 -15.13
CA PHE A 23 16.66 -10.18 -14.21
C PHE A 23 16.53 -11.68 -14.41
N THR A 24 16.68 -12.48 -13.35
CA THR A 24 16.61 -13.94 -13.43
C THR A 24 15.56 -14.46 -12.46
N SER A 25 14.80 -15.49 -12.87
CA SER A 25 13.85 -16.21 -12.01
C SER A 25 14.46 -17.53 -11.57
N PRO A 26 14.18 -18.02 -10.34
CA PRO A 26 14.54 -19.38 -9.97
C PRO A 26 14.04 -20.37 -11.02
N ASN A 27 14.87 -21.36 -11.34
CA ASN A 27 14.48 -22.43 -12.25
C ASN A 27 13.72 -23.50 -11.47
N TRP A 28 12.40 -23.60 -11.71
CA TRP A 28 11.50 -24.53 -11.03
C TRP A 28 11.47 -25.91 -11.71
N LEU A 29 12.05 -26.03 -12.90
CA LEU A 29 12.04 -27.24 -13.71
C LEU A 29 13.19 -28.20 -13.38
N GLU A 30 14.35 -27.67 -12.97
CA GLU A 30 15.55 -28.47 -12.68
C GLU A 30 16.30 -27.94 -11.46
N GLU A 31 16.51 -28.78 -10.45
CA GLU A 31 17.37 -28.49 -9.30
C GLU A 31 18.84 -28.40 -9.77
N ASN A 32 19.56 -27.35 -9.35
CA ASN A 32 20.96 -27.03 -9.72
C ASN A 32 21.19 -26.43 -11.12
N CYS A 33 20.15 -26.15 -11.89
CA CYS A 33 20.28 -25.31 -13.08
C CYS A 33 20.11 -23.85 -12.65
N GLY A 34 21.08 -23.00 -13.01
CA GLY A 34 21.05 -21.58 -12.66
C GLY A 34 19.76 -20.89 -13.10
N ASP A 35 19.50 -19.72 -12.52
CA ASP A 35 18.26 -18.98 -12.74
C ASP A 35 18.01 -18.67 -14.23
N VAL A 36 16.74 -18.70 -14.63
CA VAL A 36 16.32 -18.48 -16.01
C VAL A 36 16.32 -16.98 -16.32
N PRO A 37 16.92 -16.54 -17.45
CA PRO A 37 16.88 -15.13 -17.86
C PRO A 37 15.44 -14.68 -18.17
N ILE A 38 14.95 -13.70 -17.42
CA ILE A 38 13.66 -13.05 -17.69
C ILE A 38 13.88 -11.96 -18.75
N HIS A 39 13.07 -11.99 -19.81
CA HIS A 39 13.03 -10.90 -20.76
C HIS A 39 12.12 -9.81 -20.19
N PRO A 40 12.60 -8.57 -20.02
CA PRO A 40 11.78 -7.51 -19.45
C PRO A 40 10.56 -7.25 -20.34
N GLN A 41 9.38 -7.61 -19.84
CA GLN A 41 8.10 -7.22 -20.44
C GLN A 41 8.06 -5.69 -20.59
N THR A 42 7.47 -5.22 -21.70
CA THR A 42 7.23 -3.79 -21.90
C THR A 42 6.31 -3.28 -20.80
N GLN A 43 6.69 -2.18 -20.15
CA GLN A 43 5.89 -1.60 -19.08
C GLN A 43 4.56 -1.12 -19.65
N ASP A 44 3.47 -1.75 -19.20
CA ASP A 44 2.12 -1.29 -19.49
C ASP A 44 1.80 -0.07 -18.60
N SER A 45 1.53 1.06 -19.24
CA SER A 45 1.31 2.34 -18.55
C SER A 45 0.08 2.30 -17.65
N GLU A 46 -1.02 1.67 -18.09
CA GLU A 46 -2.25 1.62 -17.29
C GLU A 46 -2.05 0.67 -16.11
N VAL A 47 -1.51 -0.54 -16.34
CA VAL A 47 -1.23 -1.49 -15.23
C VAL A 47 -0.29 -0.86 -14.19
N SER A 48 0.73 -0.14 -14.66
CA SER A 48 1.62 0.61 -13.79
C SER A 48 0.89 1.71 -13.00
N GLU A 49 -0.10 2.38 -13.58
CA GLU A 49 -0.92 3.39 -12.91
C GLU A 49 -1.82 2.75 -11.85
N MET A 50 -2.47 1.62 -12.18
CA MET A 50 -3.32 0.87 -11.24
C MET A 50 -2.53 0.42 -10.00
N LEU A 51 -1.36 -0.18 -10.23
CA LEU A 51 -0.49 -0.67 -9.16
C LEU A 51 0.09 0.48 -8.34
N ARG A 52 0.46 1.60 -8.97
CA ARG A 52 0.95 2.80 -8.26
C ARG A 52 -0.12 3.36 -7.33
N GLY A 53 -1.34 3.53 -7.82
CA GLY A 53 -2.47 3.99 -7.01
C GLY A 53 -2.73 3.05 -5.84
N GLY A 54 -2.82 1.74 -6.10
CA GLY A 54 -3.02 0.74 -5.06
C GLY A 54 -1.91 0.73 -4.02
N HIS A 55 -0.64 0.79 -4.44
CA HIS A 55 0.51 0.84 -3.54
C HIS A 55 0.47 2.08 -2.64
N ALA A 56 0.21 3.26 -3.21
CA ALA A 56 0.17 4.50 -2.44
C ALA A 56 -0.92 4.48 -1.36
N MET A 57 -2.10 3.93 -1.67
CA MET A 57 -3.21 3.82 -0.72
C MET A 57 -2.92 2.84 0.41
N GLN A 58 -2.38 1.67 0.09
CA GLN A 58 -2.03 0.66 1.08
C GLN A 58 -0.95 1.17 2.02
N VAL A 59 0.05 1.89 1.48
CA VAL A 59 1.07 2.57 2.30
C VAL A 59 0.44 3.66 3.17
N ALA A 60 -0.49 4.45 2.64
CA ALA A 60 -1.19 5.48 3.40
C ALA A 60 -1.97 4.89 4.58
N SER A 61 -2.72 3.83 4.33
CA SER A 61 -3.57 3.16 5.31
C SER A 61 -2.73 2.45 6.39
N ALA A 62 -1.69 1.71 5.99
CA ALA A 62 -0.73 1.08 6.89
C ALA A 62 -0.10 2.11 7.84
N LYS A 63 0.38 3.24 7.31
CA LYS A 63 1.02 4.28 8.13
C LYS A 63 0.06 5.01 9.06
N MET A 64 -1.17 5.21 8.64
CA MET A 64 -2.20 5.79 9.50
C MET A 64 -2.49 4.87 10.69
N LEU A 65 -2.66 3.58 10.44
CA LEU A 65 -2.96 2.60 11.48
C LEU A 65 -1.76 2.35 12.40
N ASP A 66 -0.55 2.29 11.87
CA ASP A 66 0.69 2.20 12.66
C ASP A 66 0.82 3.40 13.61
N ALA A 67 0.68 4.63 13.10
CA ALA A 67 0.70 5.82 13.93
C ALA A 67 -0.40 5.79 15.00
N LYS A 68 -1.61 5.35 14.62
CA LYS A 68 -2.75 5.25 15.55
C LYS A 68 -2.46 4.25 16.68
N VAL A 69 -2.05 3.03 16.35
CA VAL A 69 -1.77 1.95 17.32
C VAL A 69 -0.65 2.37 18.28
N ASN A 70 0.44 2.91 17.75
CA ASN A 70 1.59 3.35 18.56
C ASN A 70 1.20 4.51 19.49
N LYS A 71 0.40 5.46 19.01
CA LYS A 71 -0.04 6.61 19.83
C LYS A 71 -1.13 6.26 20.83
N VAL A 72 -2.00 5.30 20.55
CA VAL A 72 -2.95 4.78 21.55
C VAL A 72 -2.19 4.08 22.68
N ALA A 73 -1.07 3.41 22.38
CA ALA A 73 -0.19 2.85 23.42
C ALA A 73 0.41 3.96 24.31
N ASP A 74 0.90 5.06 23.71
CA ASP A 74 1.43 6.21 24.45
C ASP A 74 0.35 6.93 25.30
N PHE A 75 -0.88 7.01 24.78
CA PHE A 75 -1.98 7.74 25.40
C PHE A 75 -2.74 6.94 26.46
N HIS A 76 -2.19 5.80 26.93
CA HIS A 76 -2.74 4.89 27.96
C HIS A 76 -3.23 5.58 29.26
N VAL A 77 -2.90 6.85 29.47
CA VAL A 77 -3.42 7.68 30.57
C VAL A 77 -4.90 8.04 30.38
N VAL A 78 -5.42 8.03 29.16
CA VAL A 78 -6.83 8.26 28.85
C VAL A 78 -7.47 6.94 28.41
N LYS A 79 -8.44 6.43 29.18
CA LYS A 79 -9.20 5.20 28.91
C LYS A 79 -10.13 5.36 27.70
N THR A 80 -9.62 5.67 26.52
CA THR A 80 -10.44 5.87 25.31
C THR A 80 -10.81 4.57 24.61
N TYR A 81 -9.97 3.53 24.68
CA TYR A 81 -10.13 2.30 23.88
C TYR A 81 -10.29 1.04 24.74
N SER A 82 -11.17 0.13 24.30
CA SER A 82 -11.22 -1.24 24.82
C SER A 82 -9.99 -2.05 24.36
N THR A 83 -9.53 -3.00 25.19
CA THR A 83 -8.41 -3.90 24.85
C THR A 83 -8.70 -4.70 23.57
N ALA A 84 -9.94 -5.16 23.41
CA ALA A 84 -10.38 -5.87 22.21
C ALA A 84 -10.33 -4.97 20.96
N HIS A 85 -10.63 -3.67 21.09
CA HIS A 85 -10.54 -2.75 19.97
C HIS A 85 -9.09 -2.49 19.56
N LEU A 86 -8.17 -2.39 20.53
CA LEU A 86 -6.74 -2.25 20.26
C LEU A 86 -6.17 -3.47 19.52
N GLU A 87 -6.56 -4.69 19.92
CA GLU A 87 -6.16 -5.93 19.23
C GLU A 87 -6.65 -5.92 17.79
N LYS A 88 -7.92 -5.57 17.55
CA LYS A 88 -8.47 -5.44 16.20
C LYS A 88 -7.74 -4.41 15.33
N LEU A 89 -7.30 -3.29 15.92
CA LEU A 89 -6.51 -2.28 15.21
C LEU A 89 -5.12 -2.78 14.83
N LYS A 90 -4.49 -3.61 15.68
CA LYS A 90 -3.21 -4.26 15.37
C LYS A 90 -3.35 -5.27 14.23
N GLU A 91 -4.39 -6.11 14.28
CA GLU A 91 -4.70 -7.05 13.22
C GLU A 91 -4.92 -6.32 11.89
N LEU A 92 -5.70 -5.24 11.90
CA LEU A 92 -5.94 -4.44 10.70
C LEU A 92 -4.65 -3.84 10.14
N ARG A 93 -3.79 -3.30 11.02
CA ARG A 93 -2.47 -2.77 10.64
C ARG A 93 -1.59 -3.85 10.02
N ASP A 94 -1.61 -5.07 10.55
CA ASP A 94 -0.86 -6.21 10.00
C ASP A 94 -1.39 -6.62 8.62
N THR A 95 -2.72 -6.54 8.41
CA THR A 95 -3.35 -6.79 7.11
C THR A 95 -2.90 -5.76 6.07
N GLU A 96 -2.83 -4.47 6.40
CA GLU A 96 -2.34 -3.45 5.46
C GLU A 96 -0.88 -3.66 5.07
N GLU A 97 -0.03 -4.00 6.04
CA GLU A 97 1.38 -4.24 5.78
C GLU A 97 1.56 -5.44 4.83
N LYS A 98 0.75 -6.49 5.01
CA LYS A 98 0.69 -7.63 4.08
C LYS A 98 0.19 -7.20 2.70
N ALA A 99 -0.79 -6.31 2.61
CA ALA A 99 -1.30 -5.81 1.34
C ALA A 99 -0.23 -5.00 0.57
N VAL A 100 0.54 -4.13 1.25
CA VAL A 100 1.70 -3.45 0.66
C VAL A 100 2.73 -4.46 0.15
N GLN A 101 3.11 -5.42 1.00
CA GLN A 101 4.09 -6.46 0.63
C GLN A 101 3.61 -7.30 -0.54
N ARG A 102 2.31 -7.58 -0.65
CA ARG A 102 1.73 -8.34 -1.77
C ARG A 102 1.91 -7.60 -3.09
N ILE A 103 1.68 -6.29 -3.11
CA ILE A 103 1.89 -5.46 -4.31
C ILE A 103 3.38 -5.42 -4.66
N GLU A 104 4.27 -5.23 -3.68
CA GLU A 104 5.72 -5.20 -3.92
C GLU A 104 6.28 -6.56 -4.35
N ALA A 105 5.77 -7.66 -3.79
CA ALA A 105 6.14 -9.02 -4.17
C ALA A 105 5.66 -9.35 -5.59
N SER A 106 4.49 -8.86 -5.99
CA SER A 106 3.96 -9.07 -7.34
C SER A 106 4.87 -8.50 -8.43
N VAL A 107 5.66 -7.47 -8.13
CA VAL A 107 6.68 -6.93 -9.04
C VAL A 107 7.81 -7.92 -9.31
N ARG A 108 8.11 -8.77 -8.32
CA ARG A 108 9.20 -9.74 -8.40
C ARG A 108 8.76 -11.08 -8.96
N THR A 109 7.54 -11.52 -8.61
CA THR A 109 7.07 -12.88 -8.91
C THR A 109 6.19 -12.97 -10.14
N LYS A 110 5.50 -11.88 -10.50
CA LYS A 110 4.49 -11.83 -11.57
C LYS A 110 4.88 -10.89 -12.72
N ASP A 111 6.16 -10.49 -12.77
CA ASP A 111 6.72 -9.58 -13.77
C ASP A 111 6.00 -8.22 -13.95
N PHE A 112 5.19 -7.81 -12.97
CA PHE A 112 4.57 -6.48 -13.00
C PHE A 112 5.61 -5.40 -12.81
N ARG A 113 5.61 -4.38 -13.67
CA ARG A 113 6.53 -3.23 -13.54
C ARG A 113 5.73 -1.98 -13.26
N PHE A 114 5.92 -1.43 -12.06
CA PHE A 114 5.43 -0.10 -11.73
C PHE A 114 6.49 0.70 -10.97
N ARG A 115 6.34 2.03 -11.00
CA ARG A 115 7.14 2.94 -10.17
C ARG A 115 6.25 3.47 -9.06
N PRO A 116 6.64 3.34 -7.77
CA PRO A 116 5.93 3.95 -6.67
C PRO A 116 5.72 5.45 -6.90
N SER A 117 4.64 6.00 -6.35
CA SER A 117 4.33 7.42 -6.51
C SER A 117 5.43 8.29 -5.91
N LEU A 118 5.75 9.40 -6.56
CA LEU A 118 6.67 10.39 -5.96
C LEU A 118 6.08 11.04 -4.69
N LEU A 119 4.76 10.92 -4.50
CA LEU A 119 4.05 11.48 -3.36
C LEU A 119 4.08 10.58 -2.12
N ILE A 120 4.67 9.38 -2.20
CA ILE A 120 4.74 8.45 -1.05
C ILE A 120 5.24 9.13 0.24
N PRO A 121 6.34 9.92 0.26
CA PRO A 121 6.78 10.57 1.48
C PRO A 121 5.75 11.55 2.07
N ALA A 122 5.06 12.31 1.21
CA ALA A 122 4.02 13.24 1.62
C ALA A 122 2.78 12.51 2.15
N VAL A 123 2.39 11.42 1.49
CA VAL A 123 1.29 10.55 1.91
C VAL A 123 1.59 9.93 3.27
N GLN A 124 2.78 9.36 3.47
CA GLN A 124 3.19 8.79 4.75
C GLN A 124 3.15 9.81 5.89
N LEU A 125 3.63 11.03 5.65
CA LEU A 125 3.58 12.11 6.64
C LEU A 125 2.13 12.50 6.96
N SER A 126 1.29 12.68 5.94
CA SER A 126 -0.12 13.03 6.14
C SER A 126 -0.88 11.94 6.90
N SER A 127 -0.66 10.66 6.55
CA SER A 127 -1.23 9.51 7.23
C SER A 127 -0.77 9.41 8.67
N PHE A 128 0.49 9.69 8.96
CA PHE A 128 1.01 9.72 10.32
C PHE A 128 0.30 10.78 11.17
N VAL A 129 0.15 12.00 10.62
CA VAL A 129 -0.56 13.09 11.31
C VAL A 129 -2.03 12.72 11.56
N VAL A 130 -2.72 12.17 10.56
CA VAL A 130 -4.11 11.69 10.70
C VAL A 130 -4.18 10.59 11.76
N GLY A 131 -3.31 9.59 11.72
CA GLY A 131 -3.28 8.51 12.70
C GLY A 131 -3.11 9.03 14.13
N CYS A 132 -2.17 9.96 14.35
CA CYS A 132 -1.98 10.62 15.64
C CYS A 132 -3.22 11.42 16.08
N ALA A 133 -3.87 12.12 15.15
CA ALA A 133 -5.07 12.91 15.44
C ALA A 133 -6.29 12.03 15.75
N LEU A 134 -6.38 10.83 15.18
CA LEU A 134 -7.45 9.86 15.45
C LEU A 134 -7.23 9.08 16.76
N SER A 135 -6.01 9.02 17.30
CA SER A 135 -5.72 8.31 18.56
C SER A 135 -6.46 8.84 19.78
N PRO A 136 -6.60 10.16 20.03
CA PRO A 136 -7.40 10.65 21.15
C PRO A 136 -8.91 10.67 20.86
N LEU A 137 -9.35 10.47 19.62
CA LEU A 137 -10.77 10.43 19.28
C LEU A 137 -11.38 9.09 19.75
N GLY A 138 -12.65 9.12 20.15
CA GLY A 138 -13.35 7.92 20.60
C GLY A 138 -13.53 6.87 19.50
N ASP A 139 -13.76 5.62 19.94
CA ASP A 139 -13.88 4.42 19.11
C ASP A 139 -14.84 4.60 17.92
N THR A 140 -15.96 5.29 18.12
CA THR A 140 -16.98 5.50 17.08
C THR A 140 -16.48 6.35 15.93
N ILE A 141 -15.86 7.50 16.21
CA ILE A 141 -15.37 8.42 15.18
C ILE A 141 -14.16 7.81 14.47
N SER A 142 -13.26 7.22 15.26
CA SER A 142 -12.10 6.49 14.77
C SER A 142 -12.49 5.39 13.78
N THR A 143 -13.38 4.50 14.21
CA THR A 143 -13.83 3.36 13.39
C THR A 143 -14.50 3.86 12.12
N SER A 144 -15.32 4.90 12.22
CA SER A 144 -16.00 5.48 11.06
C SER A 144 -15.04 6.11 10.04
N TYR A 145 -13.99 6.80 10.51
CA TYR A 145 -12.96 7.29 9.62
C TYR A 145 -12.24 6.15 8.90
N VAL A 146 -11.85 5.10 9.65
CA VAL A 146 -11.20 3.91 9.08
C VAL A 146 -12.14 3.23 8.08
N THR A 147 -13.41 3.01 8.40
CA THR A 147 -14.40 2.45 7.48
C THR A 147 -14.49 3.27 6.19
N GLY A 148 -14.50 4.60 6.26
CA GLY A 148 -14.49 5.45 5.07
C GLY A 148 -13.25 5.27 4.19
N VAL A 149 -12.06 5.16 4.79
CA VAL A 149 -10.81 4.84 4.09
C VAL A 149 -10.93 3.47 3.39
N LYS A 150 -11.41 2.45 4.11
CA LYS A 150 -11.58 1.08 3.63
C LYS A 150 -12.57 0.97 2.47
N MET A 151 -13.68 1.71 2.55
CA MET A 151 -14.64 1.83 1.46
C MET A 151 -14.01 2.46 0.21
N ALA A 152 -13.16 3.48 0.35
CA ALA A 152 -12.48 4.09 -0.79
C ALA A 152 -11.44 3.14 -1.42
N VAL A 153 -10.75 2.34 -0.61
CA VAL A 153 -9.79 1.32 -1.10
C VAL A 153 -10.51 0.18 -1.83
N SER A 154 -11.59 -0.36 -1.25
CA SER A 154 -12.41 -1.39 -1.88
C SER A 154 -13.01 -0.91 -3.20
N ASP A 155 -13.60 0.30 -3.22
CA ASP A 155 -14.14 0.93 -4.43
C ASP A 155 -13.07 1.01 -5.54
N TYR A 156 -11.86 1.46 -5.18
CA TYR A 156 -10.76 1.59 -6.12
C TYR A 156 -10.40 0.26 -6.77
N TYR A 157 -10.17 -0.80 -5.98
CA TYR A 157 -9.86 -2.11 -6.56
C TYR A 157 -11.01 -2.67 -7.38
N ASN A 158 -12.26 -2.44 -6.95
CA ASN A 158 -13.42 -2.88 -7.69
C ASN A 158 -13.54 -2.19 -9.06
N ASP A 159 -13.25 -0.89 -9.13
CA ASP A 159 -13.20 -0.13 -10.38
C ASP A 159 -12.03 -0.58 -11.27
N GLN A 160 -10.85 -0.83 -10.69
CA GLN A 160 -9.71 -1.38 -11.46
C GLN A 160 -10.01 -2.78 -12.00
N ILE A 161 -10.68 -3.65 -11.24
CA ILE A 161 -11.09 -4.98 -11.72
C ILE A 161 -12.02 -4.85 -12.93
N ARG A 162 -13.01 -3.94 -12.88
CA ARG A 162 -13.93 -3.66 -14.00
C ARG A 162 -13.17 -3.16 -15.22
N GLU A 163 -12.23 -2.26 -15.03
CA GLU A 163 -11.39 -1.73 -16.11
C GLU A 163 -10.56 -2.83 -16.76
N ILE A 164 -9.92 -3.69 -15.97
CA ILE A 164 -9.15 -4.84 -16.49
C ILE A 164 -10.07 -5.81 -17.25
N TYR A 165 -11.30 -6.06 -16.80
CA TYR A 165 -12.24 -6.88 -17.57
C TYR A 165 -12.59 -6.27 -18.93
N ALA A 166 -12.64 -4.94 -19.04
CA ALA A 166 -12.98 -4.24 -20.27
C ALA A 166 -11.79 -4.08 -21.24
N SER A 167 -10.61 -3.70 -20.74
CA SER A 167 -9.45 -3.37 -21.57
C SER A 167 -8.44 -4.51 -21.70
N LYS A 168 -8.31 -5.36 -20.66
CA LYS A 168 -7.23 -6.35 -20.54
C LYS A 168 -7.73 -7.69 -19.99
N PRO A 169 -8.63 -8.38 -20.71
CA PRO A 169 -9.25 -9.60 -20.22
C PRO A 169 -8.25 -10.71 -19.87
N ASP A 170 -7.09 -10.73 -20.52
CA ASP A 170 -6.06 -11.77 -20.37
C ASP A 170 -5.19 -11.59 -19.10
N GLN A 171 -5.27 -10.44 -18.41
CA GLN A 171 -4.51 -10.15 -17.19
C GLN A 171 -5.14 -10.83 -15.95
N VAL A 172 -5.19 -12.16 -15.93
CA VAL A 172 -5.82 -12.94 -14.84
C VAL A 172 -5.13 -12.69 -13.50
N GLU A 173 -3.80 -12.69 -13.48
CA GLU A 173 -3.04 -12.54 -12.23
C GLU A 173 -3.21 -11.19 -11.55
N LEU A 174 -3.40 -10.12 -12.34
CA LEU A 174 -3.66 -8.77 -11.85
C LEU A 174 -5.08 -8.67 -11.26
N LYS A 175 -6.05 -9.33 -11.91
CA LYS A 175 -7.42 -9.42 -11.38
C LYS A 175 -7.43 -10.14 -10.05
N GLU A 176 -6.71 -11.25 -9.92
CA GLU A 176 -6.61 -12.00 -8.66
C GLU A 176 -5.95 -11.16 -7.56
N LEU A 177 -4.86 -10.45 -7.89
CA LEU A 177 -4.20 -9.55 -6.94
C LEU A 177 -5.16 -8.49 -6.38
N PHE A 178 -5.91 -7.80 -7.26
CA PHE A 178 -6.88 -6.79 -6.84
C PHE A 178 -8.13 -7.36 -6.20
N LYS A 179 -8.56 -8.58 -6.57
CA LYS A 179 -9.67 -9.26 -5.89
C LYS A 179 -9.32 -9.56 -4.44
N VAL A 180 -8.16 -10.16 -4.19
CA VAL A 180 -7.72 -10.45 -2.81
C VAL A 180 -7.62 -9.16 -2.01
N ALA A 181 -7.00 -8.13 -2.58
CA ALA A 181 -6.91 -6.84 -1.90
C ALA A 181 -8.30 -6.25 -1.60
N ARG A 182 -9.22 -6.23 -2.58
CA ARG A 182 -10.61 -5.77 -2.37
C ARG A 182 -11.32 -6.56 -1.28
N ASP A 183 -11.23 -7.88 -1.30
CA ASP A 183 -12.00 -8.75 -0.40
C ASP A 183 -11.56 -8.55 1.06
N GLU A 184 -10.25 -8.36 1.31
CA GLU A 184 -9.72 -8.03 2.64
C GLU A 184 -10.23 -6.67 3.15
N GLU A 185 -10.29 -5.66 2.26
CA GLU A 185 -10.84 -4.34 2.62
C GLU A 185 -12.35 -4.40 2.89
N GLN A 186 -13.07 -5.17 2.07
CA GLN A 186 -14.51 -5.29 2.14
C GLN A 186 -14.97 -6.04 3.39
N GLU A 187 -14.23 -7.05 3.83
CA GLU A 187 -14.52 -7.77 5.08
C GLU A 187 -14.57 -6.81 6.28
N PHE A 188 -13.65 -5.85 6.35
CA PHE A 188 -13.69 -4.82 7.38
C PHE A 188 -14.91 -3.90 7.22
N VAL A 189 -15.20 -3.44 6.01
CA VAL A 189 -16.35 -2.56 5.74
C VAL A 189 -17.68 -3.23 6.13
N ASP A 190 -17.87 -4.48 5.74
CA ASP A 190 -19.10 -5.23 6.00
C ASP A 190 -19.32 -5.44 7.51
N ALA A 191 -18.24 -5.73 8.24
CA ALA A 191 -18.29 -5.89 9.69
C ALA A 191 -18.64 -4.60 10.45
N HIS A 192 -18.37 -3.42 9.88
CA HIS A 192 -18.59 -2.12 10.54
C HIS A 192 -19.71 -1.29 9.91
N THR A 193 -20.37 -1.81 8.86
CA THR A 193 -21.50 -1.13 8.23
C THR A 193 -22.67 -2.09 7.91
N PRO A 194 -23.15 -2.86 8.90
CA PRO A 194 -24.30 -3.76 8.69
C PRO A 194 -25.58 -3.00 8.32
N ASP A 195 -25.68 -1.75 8.78
CA ASP A 195 -26.84 -0.88 8.59
C ASP A 195 -26.94 -0.25 7.18
N ILE A 196 -25.89 -0.30 6.35
CA ILE A 196 -25.96 0.20 4.95
C ILE A 196 -26.93 -0.63 4.11
N LEU A 197 -27.25 -1.86 4.53
CA LEU A 197 -28.24 -2.72 3.89
C LEU A 197 -29.69 -2.34 4.24
N ASP A 198 -29.92 -1.45 5.21
CA ASP A 198 -31.26 -0.97 5.54
C ASP A 198 -31.59 0.30 4.72
N PRO A 199 -32.48 0.22 3.71
CA PRO A 199 -32.84 1.35 2.86
C PRO A 199 -33.54 2.49 3.63
N ASN A 200 -33.93 2.28 4.90
CA ASN A 200 -34.62 3.28 5.72
C ASN A 200 -33.67 4.09 6.61
N LYS A 201 -32.41 3.68 6.78
CA LYS A 201 -31.43 4.36 7.64
C LYS A 201 -30.58 5.32 6.81
N GLY A 202 -31.24 6.37 6.33
CA GLY A 202 -30.60 7.46 5.61
C GLY A 202 -29.75 8.31 6.55
N ILE A 203 -28.42 8.14 6.47
CA ILE A 203 -27.36 9.15 6.53
C ILE A 203 -26.06 8.35 6.72
N ALA A 204 -25.27 8.23 5.66
CA ALA A 204 -23.89 7.80 5.79
C ALA A 204 -23.19 8.79 6.74
N ASP A 205 -22.50 8.29 7.77
CA ASP A 205 -21.83 9.14 8.74
C ASP A 205 -20.96 10.18 8.01
N PRO A 206 -21.11 11.50 8.28
CA PRO A 206 -20.30 12.53 7.63
C PRO A 206 -18.80 12.24 7.70
N VAL A 207 -18.31 11.59 8.76
CA VAL A 207 -16.90 11.20 8.89
C VAL A 207 -16.51 10.13 7.85
N THR A 208 -17.33 9.09 7.69
CA THR A 208 -17.11 8.04 6.67
C THR A 208 -17.08 8.65 5.26
N THR A 209 -18.04 9.53 4.97
CA THR A 209 -18.18 10.18 3.66
C THR A 209 -16.99 11.09 3.37
N PHE A 210 -16.58 11.87 4.37
CA PHE A 210 -15.40 12.73 4.29
C PHE A 210 -14.14 11.90 4.02
N ALA A 211 -13.87 10.89 4.85
CA ALA A 211 -12.67 10.05 4.71
C ALA A 211 -12.62 9.34 3.35
N LYS A 212 -13.77 8.82 2.90
CA LYS A 212 -13.92 8.19 1.59
C LYS A 212 -13.62 9.18 0.46
N ALA A 213 -14.21 10.37 0.49
CA ALA A 213 -14.01 11.39 -0.54
C ALA A 213 -12.57 11.91 -0.57
N SER A 214 -11.98 12.19 0.60
CA SER A 214 -10.60 12.67 0.70
C SER A 214 -9.60 11.65 0.16
N LEU A 215 -9.80 10.37 0.46
CA LEU A 215 -8.92 9.34 -0.06
C LEU A 215 -9.08 9.22 -1.56
N LYS A 216 -10.31 9.21 -2.11
CA LYS A 216 -10.52 9.16 -3.56
C LYS A 216 -9.76 10.27 -4.32
N VAL A 217 -9.73 11.48 -3.79
CA VAL A 217 -8.94 12.57 -4.37
C VAL A 217 -7.44 12.25 -4.32
N MET A 218 -6.94 11.77 -3.17
CA MET A 218 -5.53 11.39 -3.02
C MET A 218 -5.11 10.33 -4.05
N ILE A 219 -5.96 9.34 -4.32
CA ILE A 219 -5.70 8.29 -5.32
C ILE A 219 -5.50 8.88 -6.71
N GLN A 220 -6.41 9.76 -7.12
CA GLN A 220 -6.36 10.38 -8.44
C GLN A 220 -5.06 11.15 -8.64
N VAL A 221 -4.55 11.79 -7.59
CA VAL A 221 -3.25 12.46 -7.65
C VAL A 221 -2.10 11.44 -7.64
N ALA A 222 -2.10 10.48 -6.72
CA ALA A 222 -1.02 9.51 -6.54
C ALA A 222 -0.84 8.56 -7.74
N LYS A 223 -1.90 8.25 -8.48
CA LYS A 223 -1.78 7.43 -9.69
C LYS A 223 -1.08 8.20 -10.82
N THR A 224 -1.24 9.52 -10.89
CA THR A 224 -0.69 10.37 -11.96
C THR A 224 0.78 10.76 -11.75
N VAL A 225 1.28 10.73 -10.50
CA VAL A 225 2.61 11.24 -10.11
C VAL A 225 3.44 10.14 -9.47
#